data_AF-A0A7C9F8M9-F1
#
_entry.id   AF-A0A7C9F8M9-F1
#
_cell.length_a   1.000
_cell.length_b   1.000
_cell.length_c   1.000
_cell.angle_alpha   90.00
_cell.angle_beta   90.00
_cell.angle_gamma   90.00
#
_symmetry.space_group_name_H-M   'P 1'
#
loop_
_entity.id
_entity.type
_entity.pdbx_description
1 polymer ?
#
loop_
_entity_poly.entity_id
_entity_poly.type
_entity_poly.pdbx_seq_one_letter_code
_entity_poly.pdbx_strand_id
1 'polypeptide(L)'
;MPGRTEVEQLHKIFKLCGSPPEEYWEQSRLPHSTAFKPQRPYRRHVAERFLDISAPALALIETLLSIDPAARGTASSALKSEFFTTEPFPCDPSTLPKYPPSKEIDARR
;
A
#
# COMPACT_ATOMS: atom_id res chain seq x y z
N MET A 1 11.65 6.19 2.73
CA MET A 1 11.93 6.86 4.02
C MET A 1 10.63 7.19 4.73
N PRO A 2 10.49 6.78 6.00
CA PRO A 2 9.31 7.10 6.82
C PRO A 2 9.14 8.62 7.03
N GLY A 3 7.93 9.06 7.31
CA GLY A 3 7.63 10.39 7.86
C GLY A 3 8.28 10.57 9.23
N ARG A 4 8.63 11.80 9.57
CA ARG A 4 9.21 12.13 10.87
C ARG A 4 8.15 12.22 11.97
N THR A 5 6.90 12.42 11.58
CA THR A 5 5.70 12.45 12.44
C THR A 5 4.58 11.67 11.79
N GLU A 6 3.53 11.34 12.55
CA GLU A 6 2.33 10.66 12.08
C GLU A 6 1.62 11.49 10.99
N VAL A 7 1.58 12.82 11.18
CA VAL A 7 1.02 13.76 10.20
C VAL A 7 1.82 13.71 8.90
N GLU A 8 3.16 13.78 8.97
CA GLU A 8 4.00 13.67 7.78
C GLU A 8 3.85 12.32 7.09
N GLN A 9 3.71 11.24 7.87
CA GLN A 9 3.52 9.89 7.33
C GLN A 9 2.19 9.79 6.58
N LEU A 10 1.10 10.35 7.14
CA LEU A 10 -0.20 10.41 6.47
C LEU A 10 -0.15 11.24 5.19
N HIS A 11 0.53 12.39 5.19
CA HIS A 11 0.74 13.16 3.96
C HIS A 11 1.52 12.37 2.90
N LYS A 12 2.53 11.59 3.29
CA LYS A 12 3.25 10.71 2.35
C LYS A 12 2.33 9.63 1.78
N ILE A 13 1.48 9.02 2.61
CA ILE A 13 0.49 8.03 2.19
C ILE A 13 -0.49 8.66 1.19
N PHE A 14 -1.12 9.79 1.53
CA PHE A 14 -2.11 10.44 0.65
C PHE A 14 -1.50 10.96 -0.65
N LYS A 15 -0.25 11.43 -0.64
CA LYS A 15 0.46 11.82 -1.88
C LYS A 15 0.62 10.65 -2.87
N LEU A 16 0.66 9.41 -2.40
CA LEU A 16 0.75 8.23 -3.26
C LEU A 16 -0.64 7.64 -3.56
N CYS A 17 -1.40 7.35 -2.51
CA CYS A 17 -2.66 6.60 -2.58
C CYS A 17 -3.87 7.47 -2.94
N GLY A 18 -3.74 8.80 -2.90
CA GLY A 18 -4.83 9.75 -2.97
C GLY A 18 -5.41 10.09 -1.60
N SER A 19 -6.08 11.23 -1.50
CA SER A 19 -6.85 11.58 -0.31
C SER A 19 -8.18 10.82 -0.29
N PRO A 20 -8.63 10.33 0.89
CA PRO A 20 -9.96 9.77 1.01
C PRO A 20 -11.04 10.86 0.81
N PRO A 21 -12.25 10.47 0.38
CA PRO A 21 -13.36 11.39 0.15
C PRO A 21 -13.92 11.94 1.47
N GLU A 22 -14.82 12.93 1.41
CA GLU A 22 -15.34 13.60 2.61
C GLU A 22 -16.07 12.63 3.54
N GLU A 23 -16.86 11.74 2.95
CA GLU A 23 -17.70 10.75 3.65
C GLU A 23 -16.85 9.81 4.51
N TYR A 24 -15.63 9.50 4.06
CA TYR A 24 -14.69 8.72 4.86
C TYR A 24 -14.36 9.43 6.17
N TRP A 25 -14.12 10.74 6.15
CA TRP A 25 -13.78 11.50 7.35
C TRP A 25 -14.96 11.60 8.32
N GLU A 26 -16.18 11.78 7.80
CA GLU A 26 -17.41 11.81 8.60
C GLU A 26 -17.68 10.47 9.28
N GLN A 27 -17.46 9.36 8.58
CA GLN A 27 -17.66 8.01 9.09
C GLN A 27 -16.49 7.53 9.96
N SER A 28 -15.30 8.10 9.74
CA SER A 28 -14.12 7.74 10.51
C SER A 28 -14.29 8.22 11.96
N ARG A 29 -14.33 7.28 12.90
CA ARG A 29 -14.29 7.57 14.34
C ARG A 29 -12.87 7.92 14.81
N LEU A 30 -12.12 8.63 13.96
CA LEU A 30 -10.73 8.95 14.20
C LEU A 30 -10.64 10.16 15.15
N PRO A 31 -10.04 10.01 16.35
CA PRO A 31 -9.78 11.15 17.20
C PRO A 31 -8.87 12.14 16.46
N HIS A 32 -9.21 13.42 16.51
CA HIS A 32 -8.49 14.51 15.84
C HIS A 32 -8.42 14.38 14.30
N SER A 33 -9.44 13.79 13.65
CA SER A 33 -9.51 13.65 12.18
C SER A 33 -9.24 14.95 11.41
N THR A 34 -9.66 16.10 11.93
CA THR A 34 -9.41 17.43 11.34
C THR A 34 -7.93 17.80 11.26
N ALA A 35 -7.09 17.33 12.18
CA ALA A 35 -5.65 17.59 12.16
C ALA A 35 -4.92 16.78 11.09
N PHE A 36 -5.51 15.67 10.66
CA PHE A 36 -4.94 14.76 9.66
C PHE A 36 -5.51 14.95 8.26
N LYS A 37 -6.67 15.59 8.16
CA LYS A 37 -7.32 15.89 6.89
C LYS A 37 -6.50 16.93 6.12
N PRO A 38 -6.03 16.61 4.90
CA PRO A 38 -5.27 17.56 4.11
C PRO A 38 -6.16 18.70 3.63
N GLN A 39 -5.63 19.92 3.64
CA GLN A 39 -6.33 21.12 3.18
C GLN A 39 -6.74 21.05 1.70
N ARG A 40 -5.94 20.34 0.89
CA ARG A 40 -6.24 20.06 -0.52
C ARG A 40 -6.15 18.56 -0.75
N PRO A 41 -7.18 17.93 -1.35
CA PRO A 41 -7.12 16.52 -1.70
C PRO A 41 -5.95 16.22 -2.63
N TYR A 42 -5.25 15.12 -2.36
CA TYR A 42 -4.23 14.58 -3.25
C TYR A 42 -4.86 13.67 -4.29
N ARG A 43 -4.39 13.79 -5.53
CA ARG A 43 -4.64 12.79 -6.57
C ARG A 43 -3.88 11.51 -6.26
N ARG A 44 -4.45 10.37 -6.67
CA ARG A 44 -3.79 9.07 -6.59
C ARG A 44 -2.73 8.93 -7.69
N HIS A 45 -1.56 8.42 -7.31
CA HIS A 45 -0.38 8.29 -8.18
C HIS A 45 0.23 6.87 -8.17
N VAL A 46 -0.51 5.84 -7.70
CA VAL A 46 0.00 4.45 -7.62
C VAL A 46 0.42 3.93 -9.00
N ALA A 47 -0.45 4.00 -10.00
CA ALA A 47 -0.13 3.57 -11.38
C ALA A 47 1.07 4.33 -11.98
N GLU A 48 1.12 5.65 -11.76
CA GLU A 48 2.22 6.49 -12.25
C GLU A 48 3.55 6.21 -11.54
N ARG A 49 3.50 5.70 -10.31
CA ARG A 49 4.69 5.38 -9.51
C ARG A 49 5.26 3.99 -9.81
N PHE A 50 4.40 3.06 -10.23
CA PHE A 50 4.74 1.67 -10.52
C PHE A 50 4.47 1.35 -12.00
N LEU A 51 5.22 2.00 -12.90
CA LEU A 51 5.07 1.83 -14.35
C LEU A 51 5.64 0.49 -14.86
N ASP A 52 6.62 -0.07 -14.15
CA ASP A 52 7.39 -1.23 -14.61
C ASP A 52 6.87 -2.58 -14.08
N ILE A 53 5.65 -2.62 -13.54
CA ILE A 53 5.02 -3.86 -13.07
C ILE A 53 3.90 -4.29 -14.02
N SER A 54 3.56 -5.58 -14.00
CA SER A 54 2.47 -6.10 -14.83
C SER A 54 1.12 -5.50 -14.42
N ALA A 55 0.19 -5.41 -15.38
CA ALA A 55 -1.16 -4.88 -15.11
C ALA A 55 -1.89 -5.64 -13.98
N PRO A 56 -1.83 -6.99 -13.88
CA PRO A 56 -2.41 -7.72 -12.74
C PRO A 56 -1.76 -7.36 -11.40
N ALA A 57 -0.44 -7.15 -11.37
CA ALA A 57 0.26 -6.72 -10.17
C ALA A 57 -0.18 -5.32 -9.74
N LEU A 58 -0.32 -4.40 -10.70
CA LEU A 58 -0.78 -3.05 -10.43
C LEU A 58 -2.20 -3.06 -9.87
N ALA A 59 -3.12 -3.82 -10.47
CA ALA A 59 -4.49 -3.96 -9.99
C ALA A 59 -4.56 -4.50 -8.54
N LEU A 60 -3.71 -5.48 -8.21
CA LEU A 60 -3.60 -6.01 -6.85
C LEU A 60 -3.08 -4.94 -5.88
N ILE A 61 -1.99 -4.25 -6.22
CA ILE A 61 -1.42 -3.17 -5.40
C ILE A 61 -2.43 -2.05 -5.21
N GLU A 62 -3.21 -1.72 -6.24
CA GLU A 62 -4.21 -0.67 -6.18
C GLU A 62 -5.25 -0.96 -5.09
N THR A 63 -5.71 -2.21 -5.03
CA THR A 63 -6.65 -2.71 -4.03
C THR A 63 -6.02 -2.71 -2.65
N LEU A 64 -4.83 -3.30 -2.51
CA LEU A 64 -4.14 -3.43 -1.22
C LEU A 64 -3.77 -2.08 -0.58
N LEU A 65 -3.54 -1.05 -1.39
CA LEU A 65 -3.23 0.32 -0.94
C LEU A 65 -4.46 1.24 -0.88
N SER A 66 -5.67 0.70 -0.89
CA SER A 66 -6.89 1.50 -0.64
C SER A 66 -6.82 2.17 0.74
N ILE A 67 -7.15 3.46 0.79
CA ILE A 67 -7.27 4.21 2.05
C ILE A 67 -8.47 3.71 2.85
N ASP A 68 -9.61 3.51 2.18
CA ASP A 68 -10.79 2.90 2.78
C ASP A 68 -10.52 1.41 3.06
N PRO A 69 -10.54 0.97 4.34
CA PRO A 69 -10.37 -0.44 4.69
C PRO A 69 -11.39 -1.37 4.06
N ALA A 70 -12.64 -0.91 3.85
CA ALA A 70 -13.68 -1.73 3.25
C ALA A 70 -13.35 -2.08 1.79
N ALA A 71 -12.81 -1.12 1.05
CA ALA A 71 -12.37 -1.32 -0.34
C ALA A 71 -11.03 -2.10 -0.46
N ARG A 72 -10.26 -2.26 0.63
CA ARG A 72 -8.97 -2.97 0.61
C ARG A 72 -9.13 -4.50 0.48
N GLY A 73 -10.27 -5.03 0.91
CA GLY A 73 -10.54 -6.46 0.92
C GLY A 73 -9.74 -7.23 1.98
N THR A 74 -9.65 -8.55 1.79
CA THR A 74 -9.03 -9.49 2.74
C THR A 74 -7.84 -10.21 2.09
N ALA A 75 -7.04 -10.89 2.90
CA ALA A 75 -6.00 -11.79 2.39
C ALA A 75 -6.59 -12.87 1.47
N SER A 76 -7.74 -13.45 1.84
CA SER A 76 -8.41 -14.48 1.04
C SER A 76 -8.91 -13.96 -0.31
N SER A 77 -9.34 -12.70 -0.41
CA SER A 77 -9.71 -12.11 -1.70
C SER A 77 -8.46 -11.74 -2.53
N ALA A 78 -7.40 -11.25 -1.88
CA ALA A 78 -6.15 -10.92 -2.56
C ALA A 78 -5.52 -12.14 -3.26
N LEU A 79 -5.56 -13.32 -2.61
CA LEU A 79 -5.06 -14.57 -3.19
C LEU A 79 -5.81 -15.02 -4.46
N LYS A 80 -7.01 -14.47 -4.72
CA LYS A 80 -7.79 -14.75 -5.94
C LYS A 80 -7.48 -13.79 -7.09
N SER A 81 -6.53 -12.86 -6.90
CA SER A 81 -6.11 -11.92 -7.95
C SER A 81 -5.49 -12.64 -9.14
N GLU A 82 -5.74 -12.11 -10.33
CA GLU A 82 -5.08 -12.54 -11.58
C GLU A 82 -3.55 -12.50 -11.49
N PHE A 83 -2.99 -11.68 -10.59
CA PHE A 83 -1.55 -11.64 -10.35
C PHE A 83 -0.96 -13.02 -10.02
N PHE A 84 -1.70 -13.86 -9.29
CA PHE A 84 -1.22 -15.19 -8.90
C PHE A 84 -1.50 -16.28 -9.94
N THR A 85 -2.30 -15.98 -10.96
CA THR A 85 -2.75 -16.96 -11.98
C THR A 85 -2.33 -16.58 -13.40
N THR A 86 -1.64 -15.45 -13.58
CA THR A 86 -1.17 -14.96 -14.88
C THR A 86 0.33 -15.17 -15.01
N GLU A 87 0.79 -15.61 -16.18
CA GLU A 87 2.21 -15.72 -16.48
C GLU A 87 2.91 -14.34 -16.50
N PRO A 88 4.20 -14.25 -16.12
CA PRO A 88 5.03 -15.33 -15.63
C PRO A 88 4.68 -15.73 -14.19
N PHE A 89 4.62 -17.04 -13.94
CA PHE A 89 4.43 -17.58 -12.59
C PHE A 89 5.65 -17.27 -11.71
N PRO A 90 5.48 -17.29 -10.36
CA PRO A 90 6.61 -17.16 -9.45
C PRO A 90 7.69 -18.20 -9.75
N CYS A 91 8.95 -17.81 -9.58
CA CYS A 91 10.09 -18.70 -9.74
C CYS A 91 10.01 -19.88 -8.77
N ASP A 92 10.63 -21.02 -9.14
CA ASP A 92 10.74 -22.16 -8.24
C ASP A 92 11.48 -21.73 -6.94
N PRO A 93 10.96 -22.07 -5.75
CA PRO A 93 11.58 -21.67 -4.49
C PRO A 93 13.05 -22.08 -4.35
N SER A 94 13.49 -23.16 -5.00
CA SER A 94 14.88 -23.60 -5.02
C SER A 94 15.83 -22.66 -5.76
N THR A 95 15.30 -21.81 -6.64
CA THR A 95 16.06 -20.80 -7.40
C THR A 95 16.21 -19.49 -6.64
N LEU A 96 15.50 -19.32 -5.52
CA LEU A 96 15.59 -18.11 -4.72
C LEU A 96 17.02 -17.95 -4.15
N PRO A 97 17.54 -16.71 -4.10
CA PRO A 97 18.84 -16.43 -3.50
C PRO A 97 18.85 -16.86 -2.02
N LYS A 98 19.91 -17.55 -1.62
CA LYS A 98 20.14 -17.91 -0.22
C LYS A 98 20.78 -16.73 0.50
N TYR A 99 20.01 -16.06 1.34
CA TYR A 99 20.51 -15.00 2.20
C TYR A 99 21.05 -15.58 3.51
N PRO A 100 22.12 -15.01 4.08
CA PRO A 100 22.50 -15.30 5.44
C PRO A 100 21.34 -14.90 6.39
N PRO A 101 21.21 -15.54 7.56
CA PRO A 101 20.22 -15.14 8.55
C PRO A 101 20.39 -13.65 8.87
N SER A 102 19.41 -12.84 8.46
CA SER A 102 19.32 -11.42 8.80
C SER A 102 18.23 -11.28 9.84
N LYS A 103 18.58 -11.47 11.10
CA LYS A 103 17.66 -11.10 12.17
C LYS A 103 17.71 -9.59 12.29
N GLU A 104 16.56 -8.96 12.44
CA GLU A 104 16.48 -7.50 12.65
C GLU A 104 17.35 -7.04 13.84
N ILE A 105 17.56 -7.92 14.83
CA ILE A 105 18.43 -7.69 15.99
C ILE A 105 19.91 -7.54 15.61
N ASP A 106 20.35 -8.17 14.52
CA ASP A 106 21.74 -8.15 14.05
C ASP A 106 22.02 -6.91 13.19
N ALA A 107 20.98 -6.29 12.61
CA ALA A 107 21.08 -5.12 11.74
C ALA A 107 21.14 -3.77 12.48
N ARG A 108 20.92 -3.75 13.81
CA ARG A 108 20.91 -2.53 14.64
C ARG A 108 22.20 -2.31 15.47
N ARG A 109 23.28 -3.06 15.19
CA ARG A 109 24.59 -2.87 15.83
C ARG A 109 25.47 -1.89 15.07
#